data_AF-A0A1I3VZC3-F1
#
_entry.id   AF-A0A1I3VZC3-F1
#
_cell.length_a   1.000
_cell.length_b   1.000
_cell.length_c   1.000
_cell.angle_alpha   90.00
_cell.angle_beta   90.00
_cell.angle_gamma   90.00
#
_symmetry.space_group_name_H-M   'P 1'
#
loop_
_entity.id
_entity.type
_entity.pdbx_description
1 polymer ?
#
loop_
_entity_poly.entity_id
_entity_poly.type
_entity_poly.pdbx_seq_one_letter_code
_entity_poly.pdbx_strand_id
1 'polypeptide(L)'
;MISHPAFKALPSLGQFAKNGMWEKAWEFPQHTRPIQAQVSDYLAGATEIAFEAFFGDAFFGARFYGETQDVVQFASSCVDALCAATDGASFFSQISRIKYLSGFGQEISFAEVGAVNSWQSVGSQNIGSPREALRDFNALWSTLTSTALARNTSHAKAVELAGLSPIHHWFALPISATEPPFALNRNLLFNALQSAQ
;
A
#
# COMPACT_ATOMS: atom_id res chain seq x y z
N MET A 1 -11.77 -6.15 7.28
CA MET A 1 -11.23 -4.97 6.56
C MET A 1 -10.80 -3.98 7.60
N ILE A 2 -9.64 -3.35 7.46
CA ILE A 2 -9.16 -2.34 8.42
C ILE A 2 -10.13 -1.15 8.42
N SER A 3 -10.80 -0.92 9.55
CA SER A 3 -11.74 0.18 9.73
C SER A 3 -11.01 1.43 10.25
N HIS A 4 -10.02 1.92 9.51
CA HIS A 4 -9.23 3.09 9.90
C HIS A 4 -9.75 4.38 9.25
N PRO A 5 -9.86 5.51 9.99
CA PRO A 5 -10.38 6.78 9.45
C PRO A 5 -9.65 7.31 8.21
N ALA A 6 -8.36 7.00 8.05
CA ALA A 6 -7.57 7.44 6.90
C ALA A 6 -8.15 6.96 5.55
N PHE A 7 -8.86 5.83 5.53
CA PHE A 7 -9.42 5.28 4.30
C PHE A 7 -10.90 5.64 4.07
N LYS A 8 -11.42 6.66 4.77
CA LYS A 8 -12.81 7.13 4.56
C LYS A 8 -12.93 8.11 3.40
N ALA A 9 -11.92 8.96 3.20
CA ALA A 9 -11.92 9.95 2.13
C ALA A 9 -11.86 9.29 0.75
N LEU A 10 -12.17 10.07 -0.30
CA LEU A 10 -11.91 9.65 -1.68
C LEU A 10 -10.40 9.52 -1.91
N PRO A 11 -9.90 8.40 -2.48
CA PRO A 11 -8.50 8.32 -2.86
C PRO A 11 -8.18 9.32 -3.98
N SER A 12 -7.05 10.00 -3.89
CA SER A 12 -6.67 11.09 -4.80
C SER A 12 -5.80 10.63 -5.98
N LEU A 13 -5.05 9.55 -5.79
CA LEU A 13 -4.02 9.08 -6.71
C LEU A 13 -4.05 7.56 -6.84
N GLY A 14 -3.84 7.07 -8.06
CA GLY A 14 -3.53 5.69 -8.36
C GLY A 14 -2.07 5.56 -8.80
N GLN A 15 -1.44 4.46 -8.42
CA GLN A 15 -0.06 4.14 -8.78
C GLN A 15 0.04 2.69 -9.22
N PHE A 16 0.84 2.44 -10.25
CA PHE A 16 1.20 1.11 -10.71
C PHE A 16 2.71 0.93 -10.66
N ALA A 17 3.18 -0.15 -10.02
CA ALA A 17 4.58 -0.57 -10.04
C ALA A 17 4.70 -1.95 -10.70
N LYS A 18 5.34 -1.96 -11.87
CA LYS A 18 5.59 -3.17 -12.66
C LYS A 18 6.86 -3.88 -12.18
N ASN A 19 6.80 -5.20 -12.01
CA ASN A 19 7.94 -6.05 -11.64
C ASN A 19 8.73 -5.52 -10.43
N GLY A 20 8.03 -5.01 -9.41
CA GLY A 20 8.62 -4.46 -8.18
C GLY A 20 9.35 -3.12 -8.33
N MET A 21 9.29 -2.44 -9.48
CA MET A 21 10.00 -1.18 -9.74
C MET A 21 9.27 0.05 -9.18
N TRP A 22 9.22 0.19 -7.86
CA TRP A 22 8.53 1.28 -7.16
C TRP A 22 9.04 2.68 -7.52
N GLU A 23 10.36 2.84 -7.66
CA GLU A 23 10.98 4.12 -8.02
C GLU A 23 10.64 4.58 -9.45
N LYS A 24 10.03 3.70 -10.26
CA LYS A 24 9.55 3.98 -11.62
C LYS A 24 8.04 3.73 -11.75
N ALA A 25 7.33 3.79 -10.64
CA ALA A 25 5.90 3.59 -10.65
C ALA A 25 5.23 4.66 -11.53
N TRP A 26 4.18 4.25 -12.25
CA TRP A 26 3.38 5.15 -13.04
C TRP A 26 2.17 5.59 -12.23
N GLU A 27 2.08 6.91 -12.03
CA GLU A 27 1.04 7.54 -11.25
C GLU A 27 -0.01 8.20 -12.15
N PHE A 28 -1.25 8.23 -11.68
CA PHE A 28 -2.35 8.93 -12.34
C PHE A 28 -3.36 9.47 -11.31
N PRO A 29 -3.85 10.73 -11.48
CA PRO A 29 -4.86 11.27 -10.60
C PRO A 29 -6.20 10.52 -10.72
N GLN A 30 -6.93 10.39 -9.61
CA GLN A 30 -8.23 9.71 -9.58
C GLN A 30 -9.24 10.27 -10.60
N HIS A 31 -9.23 11.58 -10.83
CA HIS A 31 -10.14 12.27 -11.76
C HIS A 31 -9.69 12.19 -13.24
N THR A 32 -8.51 11.63 -13.53
CA THR A 32 -7.97 11.51 -14.88
C THR A 32 -7.84 10.04 -15.24
N ARG A 33 -8.92 9.45 -15.76
CA ARG A 33 -8.94 8.03 -16.14
C ARG A 33 -7.96 7.78 -17.30
N PRO A 34 -6.90 6.97 -17.11
CA PRO A 34 -6.04 6.58 -18.21
C PRO A 34 -6.82 5.76 -19.23
N ILE A 35 -6.50 5.95 -20.52
CA ILE A 35 -7.09 5.11 -21.57
C ILE A 35 -6.43 3.73 -21.57
N GLN A 36 -7.15 2.71 -22.05
CA GLN A 36 -6.68 1.33 -22.07
C GLN A 36 -5.33 1.16 -22.79
N ALA A 37 -5.07 1.96 -23.84
CA ALA A 37 -3.80 1.95 -24.55
C ALA A 37 -2.63 2.34 -23.63
N GLN A 38 -2.77 3.40 -22.82
CA GLN A 38 -1.72 3.83 -21.87
C GLN A 38 -1.42 2.76 -20.82
N VAL A 39 -2.47 2.11 -20.29
CA VAL A 39 -2.34 1.00 -19.34
C VAL A 39 -1.60 -0.17 -19.99
N SER A 40 -1.97 -0.53 -21.23
CA SER A 40 -1.36 -1.64 -21.96
C SER A 40 0.11 -1.36 -22.30
N ASP A 41 0.43 -0.15 -22.72
CA ASP A 41 1.79 0.27 -23.07
C ASP A 41 2.72 0.20 -21.84
N TYR A 42 2.27 0.70 -20.68
CA TYR A 42 3.03 0.59 -19.44
C TYR A 42 3.26 -0.87 -19.03
N LEU A 43 2.22 -1.71 -19.13
CA LEU A 43 2.22 -3.11 -18.71
C LEU A 43 2.78 -4.08 -19.74
N ALA A 44 3.28 -3.60 -20.89
CA ALA A 44 3.79 -4.47 -21.95
C ALA A 44 4.85 -5.46 -21.44
N GLY A 45 4.55 -6.76 -21.49
CA GLY A 45 5.42 -7.84 -20.99
C GLY A 45 5.53 -7.93 -19.47
N ALA A 46 4.63 -7.30 -18.71
CA ALA A 46 4.53 -7.51 -17.27
C ALA A 46 3.91 -8.88 -16.97
N THR A 47 4.51 -9.59 -16.01
CA THR A 47 3.93 -10.78 -15.36
C THR A 47 3.55 -10.51 -13.90
N GLU A 48 3.92 -9.33 -13.40
CA GLU A 48 3.64 -8.83 -12.06
C GLU A 48 3.23 -7.36 -12.16
N ILE A 49 2.20 -7.00 -11.40
CA ILE A 49 1.82 -5.62 -11.16
C ILE A 49 1.44 -5.42 -9.70
N ALA A 50 1.89 -4.32 -9.11
CA ALA A 50 1.32 -3.79 -7.89
C ALA A 50 0.52 -2.53 -8.22
N PHE A 51 -0.68 -2.42 -7.67
CA PHE A 51 -1.53 -1.24 -7.71
C PHE A 51 -1.60 -0.64 -6.32
N GLU A 52 -1.55 0.69 -6.21
CA GLU A 52 -1.80 1.42 -4.98
C GLU A 52 -2.79 2.56 -5.21
N ALA A 53 -3.71 2.75 -4.26
CA ALA A 53 -4.63 3.88 -4.20
C ALA A 53 -4.34 4.69 -2.93
N PHE A 54 -4.01 5.98 -3.10
CA PHE A 54 -3.60 6.87 -2.02
C PHE A 54 -4.75 7.70 -1.47
N PHE A 55 -4.84 7.78 -0.15
CA PHE A 55 -5.81 8.48 0.67
C PHE A 55 -5.10 9.54 1.52
N GLY A 56 -4.46 10.51 0.85
CA GLY A 56 -3.43 11.33 1.47
C GLY A 56 -2.16 10.50 1.70
N ASP A 57 -1.66 10.47 2.93
CA ASP A 57 -0.42 9.75 3.28
C ASP A 57 -0.62 8.25 3.54
N ALA A 58 -1.87 7.79 3.64
CA ALA A 58 -2.22 6.38 3.74
C ALA A 58 -2.52 5.81 2.35
N PHE A 59 -2.33 4.51 2.13
CA PHE A 59 -2.67 3.88 0.86
C PHE A 59 -3.12 2.44 1.01
N PHE A 60 -3.96 1.99 0.09
CA PHE A 60 -4.28 0.57 -0.09
C PHE A 60 -3.50 0.07 -1.29
N GLY A 61 -2.89 -1.10 -1.17
CA GLY A 61 -2.21 -1.74 -2.29
C GLY A 61 -2.62 -3.19 -2.51
N ALA A 62 -2.47 -3.65 -3.74
CA ALA A 62 -2.71 -5.03 -4.13
C ALA A 62 -1.69 -5.44 -5.19
N ARG A 63 -1.20 -6.67 -5.09
CA ARG A 63 -0.22 -7.23 -6.01
C ARG A 63 -0.78 -8.47 -6.68
N PHE A 64 -0.66 -8.48 -8.00
CA PHE A 64 -1.15 -9.54 -8.86
C PHE A 64 -0.02 -10.13 -9.71
N TYR A 65 -0.03 -11.46 -9.82
CA TYR A 65 0.87 -12.24 -10.65
C TYR A 65 0.04 -13.05 -11.64
N GLY A 66 0.43 -13.08 -12.90
CA GLY A 66 -0.28 -13.86 -13.92
C GLY A 66 0.24 -13.61 -15.33
N GLU A 67 -0.51 -14.11 -16.30
CA GLU A 67 -0.25 -13.84 -17.71
C GLU A 67 -0.46 -12.35 -18.02
N THR A 68 0.23 -11.84 -19.03
CA THR A 68 0.18 -10.40 -19.39
C THR A 68 -1.24 -9.88 -19.59
N GLN A 69 -2.12 -10.68 -20.22
CA GLN A 69 -3.53 -10.32 -20.42
C GLN A 69 -4.29 -10.18 -19.08
N ASP A 70 -4.01 -11.05 -18.11
CA ASP A 70 -4.65 -11.02 -16.80
C ASP A 70 -4.14 -9.83 -15.97
N VAL A 71 -2.85 -9.52 -16.08
CA VAL A 71 -2.24 -8.33 -15.48
C VAL A 71 -2.89 -7.05 -16.00
N VAL A 72 -3.08 -6.93 -17.31
CA VAL A 72 -3.75 -5.77 -17.94
C VAL A 72 -5.22 -5.68 -17.51
N GLN A 73 -5.93 -6.81 -17.44
CA GLN A 73 -7.32 -6.84 -17.00
C GLN A 73 -7.46 -6.45 -15.52
N PHE A 74 -6.56 -6.94 -14.67
CA PHE A 74 -6.51 -6.57 -13.25
C PHE A 74 -6.26 -5.06 -13.11
N ALA A 75 -5.25 -4.52 -13.78
CA ALA A 75 -4.93 -3.10 -13.72
C ALA A 75 -6.07 -2.22 -14.23
N SER A 76 -6.71 -2.61 -15.34
CA SER A 76 -7.87 -1.88 -15.87
C SER A 76 -9.02 -1.87 -14.86
N SER A 77 -9.25 -2.99 -14.15
CA SER A 77 -10.29 -3.06 -13.10
C SER A 77 -9.97 -2.17 -11.90
N CYS A 78 -8.68 -2.05 -11.53
CA CYS A 78 -8.22 -1.12 -10.49
C CYS A 78 -8.40 0.35 -10.89
N VAL A 79 -8.06 0.71 -12.14
CA VAL A 79 -8.32 2.04 -12.69
C VAL A 79 -9.81 2.37 -12.60
N ASP A 80 -10.66 1.46 -13.03
CA ASP A 80 -12.11 1.65 -13.02
C ASP A 80 -12.64 1.84 -11.60
N ALA A 81 -12.20 1.01 -10.66
CA ALA A 81 -12.58 1.12 -9.25
C ALA A 81 -12.16 2.46 -8.62
N LEU A 82 -10.95 2.94 -8.95
CA LEU A 82 -10.44 4.22 -8.46
C LEU A 82 -11.23 5.39 -9.06
N CYS A 83 -11.33 5.46 -10.38
CA CYS A 83 -11.92 6.60 -11.09
C CYS A 83 -13.44 6.71 -10.91
N ALA A 84 -14.13 5.61 -10.61
CA ALA A 84 -15.57 5.65 -10.32
C ALA A 84 -15.88 5.82 -8.82
N ALA A 85 -14.87 5.82 -7.94
CA ALA A 85 -15.10 6.03 -6.51
C ALA A 85 -15.62 7.44 -6.21
N THR A 86 -16.48 7.55 -5.20
CA THR A 86 -16.99 8.83 -4.66
C THR A 86 -16.48 9.13 -3.26
N ASP A 87 -16.04 8.08 -2.55
CA ASP A 87 -15.41 8.09 -1.24
C ASP A 87 -14.65 6.75 -1.06
N GLY A 88 -14.05 6.52 0.10
CA GLY A 88 -13.30 5.29 0.36
C GLY A 88 -14.18 4.05 0.46
N ALA A 89 -15.41 4.16 0.97
CA ALA A 89 -16.34 3.04 1.05
C ALA A 89 -16.76 2.56 -0.35
N SER A 90 -17.04 3.51 -1.25
CA SER A 90 -17.34 3.27 -2.67
C SER A 90 -16.14 2.64 -3.38
N PHE A 91 -14.93 3.14 -3.16
CA PHE A 91 -13.70 2.52 -3.68
C PHE A 91 -13.58 1.05 -3.26
N PHE A 92 -13.64 0.75 -1.96
CA PHE A 92 -13.48 -0.61 -1.46
C PHE A 92 -14.62 -1.54 -1.90
N SER A 93 -15.84 -1.02 -2.02
CA SER A 93 -16.97 -1.76 -2.61
C SER A 93 -16.65 -2.19 -4.04
N GLN A 94 -16.03 -1.33 -4.85
CA GLN A 94 -15.63 -1.66 -6.21
C GLN A 94 -14.43 -2.62 -6.26
N ILE A 95 -13.39 -2.38 -5.45
CA ILE A 95 -12.24 -3.29 -5.33
C ILE A 95 -12.67 -4.70 -4.94
N SER A 96 -13.63 -4.83 -4.02
CA SER A 96 -14.13 -6.16 -3.57
C SER A 96 -14.80 -6.98 -4.68
N ARG A 97 -15.22 -6.33 -5.79
CA ARG A 97 -15.84 -6.97 -6.95
C ARG A 97 -14.82 -7.43 -7.98
N ILE A 98 -13.56 -7.01 -7.86
CA ILE A 98 -12.47 -7.54 -8.69
C ILE A 98 -12.28 -9.00 -8.31
N LYS A 99 -12.36 -9.90 -9.30
CA LYS A 99 -12.36 -11.36 -9.14
C LYS A 99 -11.30 -11.89 -8.16
N TYR A 100 -10.12 -11.28 -8.13
CA TYR A 100 -8.98 -11.70 -7.33
C TYR A 100 -8.89 -11.04 -5.95
N LEU A 101 -9.78 -10.10 -5.64
CA LEU A 101 -9.77 -9.32 -4.39
C LEU A 101 -11.01 -9.53 -3.53
N SER A 102 -11.91 -10.46 -3.89
CA SER A 102 -13.07 -10.76 -3.05
C SER A 102 -12.63 -11.23 -1.65
N GLY A 103 -12.98 -10.46 -0.60
CA GLY A 103 -12.62 -10.79 0.77
C GLY A 103 -11.29 -10.22 1.28
N PHE A 104 -10.69 -9.24 0.57
CA PHE A 104 -9.49 -8.55 1.07
C PHE A 104 -9.68 -7.95 2.47
N GLY A 105 -8.59 -7.89 3.22
CA GLY A 105 -8.50 -7.29 4.54
C GLY A 105 -9.21 -8.06 5.65
N GLN A 106 -9.59 -9.32 5.43
CA GLN A 106 -10.17 -10.18 6.47
C GLN A 106 -9.13 -10.64 7.49
N GLU A 107 -7.87 -10.84 7.08
CA GLU A 107 -6.78 -11.29 7.94
C GLU A 107 -5.48 -10.55 7.57
N ILE A 108 -4.84 -9.95 8.57
CA ILE A 108 -3.51 -9.36 8.44
C ILE A 108 -2.49 -10.41 8.86
N SER A 109 -1.71 -10.88 7.89
CA SER A 109 -0.73 -11.95 8.08
C SER A 109 0.57 -11.42 8.70
N PHE A 110 1.03 -10.26 8.23
CA PHE A 110 2.24 -9.61 8.75
C PHE A 110 2.18 -8.10 8.55
N ALA A 111 3.16 -7.41 9.11
CA ALA A 111 3.40 -6.03 8.79
C ALA A 111 4.86 -5.75 8.45
N GLU A 112 5.08 -4.66 7.72
CA GLU A 112 6.38 -4.26 7.22
C GLU A 112 6.49 -2.73 7.23
N VAL A 113 7.63 -2.21 7.68
CA VAL A 113 7.90 -0.77 7.69
C VAL A 113 8.81 -0.44 6.51
N GLY A 114 8.45 0.56 5.73
CA GLY A 114 9.21 0.97 4.54
C GLY A 114 9.27 2.48 4.33
N ALA A 115 10.14 2.92 3.43
CA ALA A 115 10.20 4.29 2.94
C ALA A 115 9.31 4.42 1.71
N VAL A 116 8.29 5.27 1.77
CA VAL A 116 7.30 5.46 0.69
C VAL A 116 8.03 5.83 -0.61
N ASN A 117 7.70 5.13 -1.70
CA ASN A 117 8.31 5.27 -3.04
C ASN A 117 9.83 5.05 -3.10
N SER A 118 10.45 4.44 -2.08
CA SER A 118 11.91 4.21 -2.04
C SER A 118 12.26 2.91 -1.32
N TRP A 119 11.42 1.89 -1.49
CA TRP A 119 11.54 0.59 -0.83
C TRP A 119 12.82 -0.16 -1.24
N GLN A 120 13.22 -0.13 -2.52
CA GLN A 120 14.43 -0.83 -2.94
C GLN A 120 15.70 -0.10 -2.51
N SER A 121 15.67 1.22 -2.58
CA SER A 121 16.84 2.08 -2.33
C SER A 121 17.14 2.30 -0.84
N VAL A 122 16.11 2.49 -0.01
CA VAL A 122 16.26 2.67 1.45
C VAL A 122 16.14 1.35 2.20
N GLY A 123 15.36 0.42 1.67
CA GLY A 123 15.03 -0.85 2.30
C GLY A 123 13.76 -0.81 3.13
N SER A 124 13.41 -1.96 3.69
CA SER A 124 12.27 -2.19 4.56
C SER A 124 12.66 -3.00 5.79
N GLN A 125 11.79 -3.04 6.78
CA GLN A 125 11.92 -3.84 7.98
C GLN A 125 10.63 -4.64 8.18
N ASN A 126 10.71 -5.94 7.98
CA ASN A 126 9.62 -6.85 8.35
C ASN A 126 9.47 -6.86 9.89
N ILE A 127 8.24 -6.69 10.37
CA ILE A 127 7.91 -6.67 11.80
C ILE A 127 7.08 -7.88 12.24
N GLY A 128 6.80 -8.81 11.33
CA GLY A 128 6.07 -10.04 11.59
C GLY A 128 4.60 -9.80 11.94
N SER A 129 4.06 -10.59 12.86
CA SER A 129 2.67 -10.46 13.30
C SER A 129 2.44 -9.13 14.03
N PRO A 130 1.46 -8.28 13.62
CA PRO A 130 1.14 -7.04 14.32
C PRO A 130 0.78 -7.24 15.80
N ARG A 131 0.13 -8.37 16.12
CA ARG A 131 -0.26 -8.71 17.50
C ARG A 131 0.96 -8.98 18.38
N GLU A 132 1.94 -9.70 17.86
CA GLU A 132 3.19 -9.98 18.59
C GLU A 132 4.05 -8.73 18.71
N ALA A 133 4.15 -7.97 17.62
CA ALA A 133 4.79 -6.66 17.57
C ALA A 133 4.24 -5.69 18.63
N LEU A 134 2.92 -5.67 18.87
CA LEU A 134 2.32 -4.86 19.93
C LEU A 134 2.63 -5.36 21.33
N ARG A 135 2.66 -6.68 21.53
CA ARG A 135 2.98 -7.29 22.84
C ARG A 135 4.38 -6.92 23.29
N ASP A 136 5.34 -6.85 22.36
CA ASP A 136 6.73 -6.46 22.62
C ASP A 136 7.14 -5.18 21.89
N PHE A 137 6.28 -4.16 21.98
CA PHE A 137 6.44 -2.94 21.20
C PHE A 137 7.73 -2.18 21.51
N ASN A 138 8.23 -2.23 22.75
CA ASN A 138 9.47 -1.55 23.12
C ASN A 138 10.70 -2.20 22.45
N ALA A 139 10.76 -3.53 22.40
CA ALA A 139 11.84 -4.21 21.69
C ALA A 139 11.76 -3.91 20.19
N LEU A 140 10.56 -4.00 19.59
CA LEU A 140 10.35 -3.62 18.19
C LEU A 140 10.83 -2.20 17.91
N TRP A 141 10.41 -1.23 18.72
CA TRP A 141 10.80 0.17 18.54
C TRP A 141 12.31 0.35 18.63
N SER A 142 12.97 -0.30 19.59
CA SER A 142 14.43 -0.23 19.73
C SER A 142 15.15 -0.84 18.52
N THR A 143 14.66 -1.97 17.99
CA THR A 143 15.22 -2.59 16.79
C THR A 143 15.02 -1.68 15.58
N LEU A 144 13.79 -1.21 15.35
CA LEU A 144 13.45 -0.39 14.18
C LEU A 144 14.27 0.90 14.13
N THR A 145 14.39 1.61 15.27
CA THR A 145 15.15 2.87 15.34
C THR A 145 16.65 2.71 15.10
N SER A 146 17.19 1.49 15.20
CA SER A 146 18.58 1.17 14.90
C SER A 146 18.86 0.88 13.41
N THR A 147 17.82 0.82 12.56
CA THR A 147 17.96 0.47 11.14
C THR A 147 18.43 1.65 10.27
N ALA A 148 18.91 1.36 9.06
CA ALA A 148 19.20 2.39 8.05
C ALA A 148 17.92 3.13 7.62
N LEU A 149 16.80 2.42 7.57
CA LEU A 149 15.48 2.98 7.29
C LEU A 149 15.10 4.08 8.28
N ALA A 150 15.29 3.86 9.58
CA ALA A 150 14.99 4.86 10.60
C ALA A 150 15.92 6.08 10.55
N ARG A 151 17.19 5.89 10.18
CA ARG A 151 18.16 6.99 10.02
C ARG A 151 17.90 7.83 8.78
N ASN A 152 17.28 7.27 7.75
CA ASN A 152 16.90 8.01 6.57
C ASN A 152 15.68 8.90 6.88
N THR A 153 15.88 10.22 6.87
CA THR A 153 14.80 11.21 7.10
C THR A 153 14.38 11.94 5.82
N SER A 154 14.88 11.54 4.65
CA SER A 154 14.56 12.15 3.36
C SER A 154 13.25 11.66 2.75
N HIS A 155 12.70 10.55 3.24
CA HIS A 155 11.45 9.97 2.75
C HIS A 155 10.45 9.76 3.89
N ALA A 156 9.16 9.94 3.60
CA ALA A 156 8.08 9.53 4.49
C ALA A 156 8.16 8.02 4.78
N LYS A 157 7.65 7.61 5.94
CA LYS A 157 7.64 6.21 6.38
C LYS A 157 6.21 5.74 6.55
N ALA A 158 5.95 4.53 6.10
CA ALA A 158 4.67 3.85 6.30
C ALA A 158 4.90 2.47 6.88
N VAL A 159 3.89 1.97 7.61
CA VAL A 159 3.77 0.55 7.94
C VAL A 159 2.68 -0.04 7.07
N GLU A 160 3.01 -1.09 6.32
CA GLU A 160 2.08 -1.90 5.56
C GLU A 160 1.55 -3.02 6.43
N LEU A 161 0.23 -3.09 6.56
CA LEU A 161 -0.49 -4.18 7.19
C LEU A 161 -0.95 -5.12 6.07
N ALA A 162 -0.22 -6.21 5.86
CA ALA A 162 -0.34 -7.05 4.68
C ALA A 162 -1.15 -8.33 4.93
N GLY A 163 -2.04 -8.64 4.00
CA GLY A 163 -2.75 -9.92 3.90
C GLY A 163 -2.27 -10.71 2.68
N LEU A 164 -2.14 -12.03 2.83
CA LEU A 164 -1.66 -12.92 1.77
C LEU A 164 -2.78 -13.47 0.86
N SER A 165 -4.03 -13.45 1.34
CA SER A 165 -5.21 -14.01 0.67
C SER A 165 -6.32 -12.97 0.58
N PRO A 166 -7.12 -12.89 -0.50
CA PRO A 166 -7.16 -13.78 -1.68
C PRO A 166 -5.98 -13.63 -2.65
N ILE A 167 -5.33 -12.46 -2.63
CA ILE A 167 -4.02 -12.19 -3.21
C ILE A 167 -3.25 -11.31 -2.22
N HIS A 168 -1.96 -11.08 -2.48
CA HIS A 168 -1.16 -10.16 -1.67
C HIS A 168 -1.75 -8.75 -1.76
N HIS A 169 -2.10 -8.18 -0.63
CA HIS A 169 -2.64 -6.83 -0.53
C HIS A 169 -2.27 -6.23 0.82
N TRP A 170 -2.30 -4.90 0.93
CA TRP A 170 -1.91 -4.21 2.15
C TRP A 170 -2.70 -2.92 2.34
N PHE A 171 -2.74 -2.51 3.61
CA PHE A 171 -3.14 -1.18 4.00
C PHE A 171 -1.94 -0.52 4.66
N ALA A 172 -1.47 0.57 4.09
CA ALA A 172 -0.35 1.33 4.60
C ALA A 172 -0.82 2.53 5.40
N LEU A 173 -0.27 2.70 6.60
CA LEU A 173 -0.51 3.85 7.46
C LEU A 173 0.78 4.64 7.65
N PRO A 174 0.74 5.99 7.62
CA PRO A 174 1.91 6.81 7.82
C PRO A 174 2.41 6.69 9.26
N ILE A 175 3.73 6.56 9.42
CA ILE A 175 4.39 6.43 10.72
C ILE A 175 5.58 7.37 10.88
N SER A 176 5.72 8.39 10.04
CA SER A 176 6.69 9.47 10.19
C SER A 176 6.02 10.80 10.54
N ALA A 177 6.83 11.82 10.83
CA ALA A 177 6.39 13.20 10.75
C ALA A 177 5.75 13.50 9.38
N THR A 178 4.82 14.46 9.33
CA THR A 178 4.11 14.87 8.11
C THR A 178 4.95 15.77 7.20
N GLU A 179 5.98 16.41 7.76
CA GLU A 179 6.89 17.31 7.06
C GLU A 179 8.35 16.87 7.26
N PRO A 180 9.25 17.18 6.31
CA PRO A 180 10.68 16.96 6.48
C PRO A 180 11.24 17.67 7.73
N PRO A 181 12.18 17.05 8.48
CA PRO A 181 12.72 15.70 8.26
C PRO A 181 11.72 14.62 8.69
N PHE A 182 11.50 13.61 7.84
CA PHE A 182 10.51 12.53 8.01
C PHE A 182 10.95 11.47 9.05
N ALA A 183 11.21 11.90 10.28
CA ALA A 183 11.59 11.02 11.37
C ALA A 183 10.44 10.07 11.75
N LEU A 184 10.78 8.84 12.16
CA LEU A 184 9.80 7.88 12.67
C LEU A 184 9.06 8.42 13.90
N ASN A 185 7.77 8.15 13.96
CA ASN A 185 6.89 8.52 15.06
C ASN A 185 6.40 7.27 15.78
N ARG A 186 6.85 7.12 17.03
CA ARG A 186 6.53 5.97 17.88
C ARG A 186 5.03 5.77 18.08
N ASN A 187 4.30 6.86 18.31
CA ASN A 187 2.86 6.79 18.58
C ASN A 187 2.07 6.43 17.32
N LEU A 188 2.48 6.95 16.16
CA LEU A 188 1.85 6.58 14.89
C LEU A 188 2.04 5.09 14.59
N LEU A 189 3.25 4.55 14.76
CA LEU A 189 3.48 3.12 14.58
C LEU A 189 2.63 2.28 15.56
N PHE A 190 2.59 2.65 16.83
CA PHE A 190 1.77 1.94 17.82
C PHE A 190 0.29 1.92 17.41
N ASN A 191 -0.28 3.07 17.07
CA ASN A 191 -1.69 3.19 16.66
C ASN A 191 -1.99 2.44 15.36
N ALA A 192 -1.05 2.46 14.41
CA ALA A 192 -1.18 1.71 13.16
C ALA A 192 -1.26 0.20 13.42
N LEU A 193 -0.39 -0.32 14.28
CA LEU A 193 -0.45 -1.75 14.65
C LEU A 193 -1.73 -2.11 15.41
N GLN A 194 -2.23 -1.21 16.28
CA GLN A 194 -3.52 -1.44 16.95
C GLN A 194 -4.69 -1.56 15.97
N SER A 195 -4.60 -0.87 14.83
CA SER A 195 -5.62 -0.92 13.77
C SER A 195 -5.65 -2.25 13.00
N ALA A 196 -4.65 -3.12 13.23
CA ALA A 196 -4.55 -4.45 12.63
C ALA A 196 -5.14 -5.56 13.51
N GLN A 197 -5.60 -5.24 14.73
CA GLN A 197 -6.33 -6.16 15.62
C GLN A 197 -7.80 -6.27 15.23
#